data_AF-A0A3D3TAT8-F1
#
_entry.id   AF-A0A3D3TAT8-F1
#
_cell.length_a   1.000
_cell.length_b   1.000
_cell.length_c   1.000
_cell.angle_alpha   90.00
_cell.angle_beta   90.00
_cell.angle_gamma   90.00
#
_symmetry.space_group_name_H-M   'P 1'
#
loop_
_entity.id
_entity.type
_entity.pdbx_description
1 polymer ?
#
loop_
_entity_poly.entity_id
_entity_poly.type
_entity_poly.pdbx_seq_one_letter_code
_entity_poly.pdbx_strand_id
1 'polypeptide(L)'
;MGRVQVTPGCLLLLAVLFYLDQGIGVLGWALLACALHELGHCAAAWALGGRVERLGLSVVGAELSFSYPVPPSELWGCVVLLAGPLANLLGAVV
;
A
#
# COMPACT_ATOMS: atom_id res chain seq x y z
N MET A 1 -2.08 -13.38 -12.07
CA MET A 1 -2.81 -13.43 -10.78
C MET A 1 -1.93 -12.76 -9.76
N GLY A 2 -2.38 -11.67 -9.13
CA GLY A 2 -1.61 -11.01 -8.08
C GLY A 2 -1.49 -11.94 -6.86
N ARG A 3 -0.28 -12.18 -6.37
CA ARG A 3 -0.03 -13.04 -5.20
C ARG A 3 0.11 -12.18 -3.96
N VAL A 4 -0.83 -12.33 -3.02
CA VAL A 4 -0.75 -11.71 -1.69
C VAL A 4 0.04 -12.61 -0.76
N GLN A 5 1.04 -12.07 -0.08
CA GLN A 5 1.87 -12.77 0.89
C GLN A 5 1.92 -11.96 2.17
N VAL A 6 1.62 -12.62 3.29
CA VAL A 6 1.67 -12.01 4.61
C VAL A 6 2.66 -12.80 5.44
N THR A 7 3.67 -12.13 5.98
CA THR A 7 4.64 -12.81 6.86
C THR A 7 4.01 -13.01 8.25
N PRO A 8 4.37 -14.10 8.97
CA PRO A 8 3.90 -14.30 10.34
C PRO A 8 4.25 -13.13 11.28
N GLY A 9 5.39 -12.49 11.05
CA GLY A 9 5.81 -11.30 11.81
C GLY A 9 4.87 -10.10 11.62
N CYS A 10 4.30 -9.93 10.42
CA CYS A 10 3.28 -8.91 10.17
C CYS A 10 2.02 -9.15 11.02
N LEU A 11 1.55 -10.41 11.10
CA LEU A 11 0.39 -10.77 11.91
C LEU A 11 0.65 -10.57 13.40
N LEU A 12 1.84 -10.93 13.89
CA LEU A 12 2.24 -10.69 15.27
C LEU A 12 2.28 -9.18 15.60
N LEU A 13 2.85 -8.36 14.70
CA LEU A 13 2.85 -6.91 14.86
C LEU A 13 1.43 -6.35 14.90
N LEU A 14 0.55 -6.77 13.98
CA LEU A 14 -0.85 -6.35 13.97
C LEU A 14 -1.58 -6.74 15.26
N ALA A 15 -1.33 -7.94 15.79
CA ALA A 15 -1.92 -8.38 17.05
C ALA A 15 -1.43 -7.54 18.24
N VAL A 16 -0.14 -7.20 18.29
CA VAL A 16 0.43 -6.31 19.31
C VAL A 16 -0.18 -4.92 19.21
N LEU A 17 -0.24 -4.34 18.00
CA LEU A 17 -0.85 -3.03 17.79
C LEU A 17 -2.34 -3.03 18.16
N PHE A 18 -3.07 -4.11 17.85
CA PHE A 18 -4.48 -4.26 18.21
C PHE A 18 -4.66 -4.33 19.73
N TYR A 19 -3.78 -5.05 20.43
CA TYR A 19 -3.79 -5.08 21.89
C TYR A 19 -3.48 -3.70 22.50
N LEU A 20 -2.52 -2.96 21.92
CA LEU A 20 -2.15 -1.63 22.37
C LEU A 20 -3.18 -0.54 22.03
N ASP A 21 -4.04 -0.78 21.03
CA ASP A 21 -5.10 0.15 20.63
C ASP A 21 -6.14 0.35 21.73
N GLN A 22 -6.26 -0.59 22.69
CA GLN A 22 -7.17 -0.51 23.85
C GLN A 22 -8.62 -0.15 23.48
N GLY A 23 -9.05 -0.46 22.26
CA GLY A 23 -10.39 -0.16 21.75
C GLY A 23 -10.62 1.28 21.28
N ILE A 24 -9.57 2.10 21.12
CA ILE A 24 -9.67 3.46 20.57
C ILE A 24 -10.00 3.43 19.06
N GLY A 25 -9.63 2.37 18.35
CA GLY A 25 -9.90 2.16 16.93
C GLY A 25 -8.88 2.80 15.99
N VAL A 26 -7.76 3.31 16.49
CA VAL A 26 -6.70 3.95 15.70
C VAL A 26 -6.09 2.97 14.71
N LEU A 27 -5.89 1.71 15.12
CA LEU A 27 -5.35 0.69 14.23
C LEU A 27 -6.24 0.48 12.99
N GLY A 28 -7.56 0.51 13.14
CA GLY A 28 -8.49 0.37 12.02
C GLY A 28 -8.33 1.50 10.99
N TRP A 29 -8.25 2.74 11.48
CA TRP A 29 -8.02 3.91 10.62
C TRP A 29 -6.63 3.92 9.99
N ALA A 30 -5.60 3.47 10.72
CA ALA A 30 -4.26 3.32 10.18
C ALA A 30 -4.22 2.29 9.04
N LEU A 31 -4.87 1.14 9.23
CA LEU A 31 -4.99 0.12 8.18
C LEU A 31 -5.77 0.62 6.97
N LEU A 32 -6.84 1.40 7.18
CA LEU A 32 -7.58 2.04 6.10
C LEU A 32 -6.69 3.02 5.32
N ALA A 33 -5.93 3.87 6.03
CA ALA A 33 -5.00 4.80 5.40
C ALA A 33 -3.89 4.06 4.63
N CYS A 34 -3.33 2.98 5.17
CA CYS A 34 -2.39 2.15 4.43
C CYS A 34 -3.04 1.52 3.18
N ALA A 35 -4.28 1.04 3.27
CA ALA A 35 -4.99 0.50 2.12
C ALA A 35 -5.21 1.56 1.03
N LEU A 36 -5.62 2.77 1.40
CA LEU A 36 -5.77 3.90 0.48
C LEU A 36 -4.44 4.31 -0.16
N HIS A 37 -3.36 4.32 0.62
CA HIS A 37 -2.00 4.58 0.15
C HIS A 37 -1.59 3.60 -0.95
N GLU A 38 -1.70 2.30 -0.69
CA GLU A 38 -1.33 1.26 -1.67
C GLU A 38 -2.26 1.25 -2.89
N LEU A 39 -3.54 1.57 -2.70
CA LEU A 39 -4.48 1.76 -3.81
C LEU A 39 -4.10 2.95 -4.69
N GLY A 40 -3.54 4.02 -4.12
CA GLY A 40 -2.98 5.15 -4.88
C GLY A 40 -1.88 4.69 -5.83
N HIS A 41 -0.91 3.93 -5.31
CA HIS A 41 0.14 3.31 -6.14
C HIS A 41 -0.44 2.41 -7.23
N CYS A 42 -1.42 1.57 -6.88
CA CYS A 42 -2.06 0.66 -7.83
C CYS A 42 -2.80 1.42 -8.95
N ALA A 43 -3.56 2.45 -8.61
CA ALA A 43 -4.29 3.27 -9.56
C ALA A 43 -3.36 3.97 -10.56
N ALA A 44 -2.26 4.56 -10.06
CA ALA A 44 -1.25 5.19 -10.91
C ALA A 44 -0.55 4.17 -11.82
N ALA A 45 -0.18 3.01 -11.29
CA ALA A 45 0.43 1.94 -12.07
C ALA A 45 -0.52 1.39 -13.15
N TRP A 46 -1.81 1.18 -12.83
CA TRP A 46 -2.82 0.71 -13.79
C TRP A 46 -3.08 1.73 -14.89
N ALA A 47 -3.08 3.03 -14.59
CA ALA A 47 -3.22 4.09 -15.59
C ALA A 47 -2.07 4.09 -16.61
N LEU A 48 -0.89 3.60 -16.22
CA LEU A 48 0.29 3.42 -17.07
C LEU A 48 0.38 2.04 -17.72
N GLY A 49 -0.67 1.20 -17.61
CA GLY A 49 -0.70 -0.15 -18.16
C GLY A 49 0.09 -1.17 -17.34
N GLY A 50 0.51 -0.83 -16.13
CA GLY A 50 1.12 -1.74 -15.18
C GLY A 50 0.13 -2.78 -14.66
N ARG A 51 0.62 -3.92 -14.21
CA ARG A 51 -0.17 -4.99 -13.59
C ARG A 51 0.46 -5.36 -12.25
N VAL A 52 -0.37 -5.50 -11.22
CA VAL A 52 0.07 -5.95 -9.90
C VAL A 52 0.43 -7.42 -9.96
N GLU A 53 1.69 -7.76 -9.70
CA GLU A 53 2.17 -9.14 -9.65
C GLU A 53 2.17 -9.68 -8.22
N ARG A 54 2.54 -8.83 -7.25
CA ARG A 54 2.75 -9.25 -5.88
C ARG A 54 2.40 -8.14 -4.91
N LEU A 55 1.74 -8.50 -3.83
CA LEU A 55 1.59 -7.69 -2.63
C LEU A 55 2.17 -8.47 -1.46
N GLY A 56 3.29 -8.00 -0.91
CA GLY A 56 3.91 -8.52 0.30
C GLY A 56 3.58 -7.65 1.50
N LEU A 57 3.15 -8.24 2.60
CA LEU A 57 2.98 -7.58 3.89
C LEU A 57 3.98 -8.18 4.87
N SER A 58 4.90 -7.34 5.35
CA SER A 58 5.96 -7.71 6.27
C SER A 58 5.87 -6.90 7.56
N VAL A 59 6.79 -7.15 8.49
CA VAL A 59 6.89 -6.34 9.73
C VAL A 59 7.39 -4.92 9.44
N VAL A 60 8.10 -4.72 8.33
CA VAL A 60 8.67 -3.42 7.93
C VAL A 60 7.66 -2.59 7.14
N GLY A 61 6.66 -3.23 6.55
CA GLY A 61 5.64 -2.56 5.74
C GLY A 61 5.14 -3.42 4.58
N ALA A 62 4.45 -2.75 3.67
CA ALA A 62 3.96 -3.33 2.43
C ALA A 62 4.99 -3.20 1.30
N GLU A 63 5.08 -4.23 0.47
CA GLU A 63 5.89 -4.27 -0.74
C GLU A 63 4.97 -4.59 -1.92
N LEU A 64 4.93 -3.68 -2.89
CA LEU A 64 4.07 -3.81 -4.06
C LEU A 64 4.92 -3.92 -5.31
N SER A 65 4.76 -5.03 -6.04
CA SER A 65 5.51 -5.29 -7.27
C SER A 65 4.61 -5.18 -8.48
N PHE A 66 5.05 -4.39 -9.44
CA PHE A 66 4.34 -4.14 -10.69
C PHE A 66 5.14 -4.67 -11.88
N SER A 67 4.43 -5.17 -12.87
CA SER A 67 4.97 -5.53 -14.17
C SER A 67 4.37 -4.64 -15.24
N TYR A 68 5.23 -4.07 -16.07
CA TYR A 68 4.86 -3.17 -17.14
C TYR A 68 5.26 -3.78 -18.49
N PRO A 69 4.41 -3.70 -19.53
CA PRO A 69 4.77 -4.12 -20.88
C PRO A 69 5.97 -3.33 -21.44
N VAL A 70 6.05 -2.05 -21.07
CA VAL A 70 7.17 -1.15 -21.36
C VAL A 70 7.50 -0.42 -20.06
N PRO A 71 8.76 -0.37 -19.62
CA PRO A 71 9.12 0.32 -18.40
C PRO A 71 8.72 1.81 -18.47
N PRO A 72 8.08 2.36 -17.43
CA PRO A 72 7.69 3.76 -17.40
C PRO A 72 8.93 4.65 -17.46
N SER A 73 8.80 5.85 -18.04
CA SER A 73 9.86 6.85 -17.94
C SER A 73 10.04 7.30 -16.49
N GLU A 74 11.23 7.81 -16.15
CA GLU A 74 11.58 8.28 -14.79
C GLU A 74 10.49 9.19 -14.18
N LEU A 75 9.94 10.11 -14.98
CA LEU A 75 8.87 11.02 -14.55
C LEU A 75 7.61 10.27 -14.12
N TRP A 76 7.18 9.29 -14.90
CA TRP A 76 6.02 8.46 -14.56
C TRP A 76 6.30 7.53 -13.40
N GLY A 77 7.55 7.08 -13.22
CA GLY A 77 8.00 6.41 -12.01
C GLY A 77 7.81 7.27 -10.76
N CYS A 78 8.21 8.55 -10.81
CA CYS A 78 7.96 9.50 -9.72
C CYS A 78 6.46 9.69 -9.43
N VAL A 79 5.62 9.75 -10.47
CA VAL A 79 4.16 9.86 -10.30
C VAL A 79 3.61 8.64 -9.56
N VAL A 80 4.01 7.42 -9.94
CA VAL A 80 3.59 6.20 -9.25
C VAL A 80 4.06 6.21 -7.80
N LEU A 81 5.30 6.62 -7.52
CA LEU A 81 5.85 6.72 -6.16
C LEU A 81 5.16 7.79 -5.30
N LEU A 82 4.66 8.87 -5.89
CA LEU A 82 3.95 9.92 -5.15
C LEU A 82 2.45 9.62 -4.98
N ALA A 83 1.90 8.70 -5.77
CA ALA A 83 0.47 8.41 -5.77
C ALA A 83 -0.05 7.93 -4.40
N GLY A 84 0.71 7.11 -3.67
CA GLY A 84 0.34 6.68 -2.32
C GLY A 84 0.31 7.82 -1.30
N PRO A 85 1.39 8.60 -1.14
CA PRO A 85 1.37 9.79 -0.29
C PRO A 85 0.26 10.80 -0.65
N LEU A 86 0.03 11.02 -1.95
CA LEU A 86 -1.02 11.92 -2.42
C LEU A 86 -2.42 11.38 -2.11
N ALA A 87 -2.66 10.08 -2.21
CA ALA A 87 -3.93 9.46 -1.83
C ALA A 87 -4.26 9.70 -0.36
N ASN A 88 -3.27 9.58 0.53
CA ASN A 88 -3.46 9.88 1.96
C ASN A 88 -3.70 11.37 2.22
N LEU A 89 -2.97 12.26 1.54
CA LEU A 89 -3.19 13.70 1.68
C LEU A 89 -4.58 14.11 1.22
N LEU A 90 -5.05 13.58 0.09
CA LEU A 90 -6.40 13.82 -0.40
C LEU A 90 -7.45 13.27 0.57
N GLY A 91 -7.26 12.04 1.06
CA GLY A 91 -8.17 11.43 2.04
C GLY A 91 -8.18 12.12 3.40
N ALA A 92 -7.14 12.87 3.76
CA ALA A 92 -7.07 13.63 5.01
C ALA A 92 -7.74 15.01 4.93
N VAL A 93 -7.97 15.53 3.71
CA VAL A 93 -8.51 16.88 3.48
C VAL A 93 -10.02 16.84 3.14
N VAL A 94 -10.56 15.67 2.80
CA VAL A 94 -11.98 15.43 2.50
C VAL A 94 -12.71 14.97 3.76
#